data_AF-A0A418QQS8-F1
#
_entry.id   AF-A0A418QQS8-F1
#
_cell.length_a   1.000
_cell.length_b   1.000
_cell.length_c   1.000
_cell.angle_alpha   90.00
_cell.angle_beta   90.00
_cell.angle_gamma   90.00
#
_symmetry.space_group_name_H-M   'P 1'
#
loop_
_entity.id
_entity.type
_entity.pdbx_description
1 polymer ?
#
loop_
_entity_poly.entity_id
_entity_poly.type
_entity_poly.pdbx_seq_one_letter_code
_entity_poly.pdbx_strand_id
1 'polypeptide(L)'
;MTKSDHVLHWKETAEDDWLASQDLFQTKRYLQCLFLAHLTIEKLCKAHWVKDNVDDHPPRIHNLARLLAATAVVLTPVQEVLIVELNGFQMAGRYPDYQRSVYNIATEAYTRQLLHDTELFRQCLLSTLP
;
A
#
# COMPACT_ATOMS: atom_id res chain seq x y z
N MET A 1 -24.41 -0.57 5.60
CA MET A 1 -23.37 -0.36 4.57
C MET A 1 -23.49 -1.50 3.58
N THR A 2 -23.47 -1.17 2.30
CA THR A 2 -23.39 -2.14 1.21
C THR A 2 -21.94 -2.54 0.99
N LYS A 3 -21.70 -3.64 0.28
CA LYS A 3 -20.38 -4.04 -0.18
C LYS A 3 -19.64 -2.93 -0.94
N SER A 4 -20.37 -2.18 -1.76
CA SER A 4 -19.85 -1.02 -2.48
C SER A 4 -19.43 0.10 -1.54
N ASP A 5 -20.15 0.33 -0.43
CA ASP A 5 -19.77 1.32 0.59
C ASP A 5 -18.44 0.93 1.24
N HIS A 6 -18.22 -0.36 1.51
CA HIS A 6 -16.96 -0.87 2.06
C HIS A 6 -15.79 -0.68 1.08
N VAL A 7 -16.00 -0.99 -0.21
CA VAL A 7 -14.99 -0.76 -1.26
C VAL A 7 -14.67 0.73 -1.38
N LEU A 8 -15.70 1.59 -1.41
CA LEU A 8 -15.54 3.04 -1.48
C LEU A 8 -14.75 3.58 -0.28
N HIS A 9 -15.08 3.13 0.94
CA HIS A 9 -14.37 3.51 2.15
C HIS A 9 -12.86 3.20 2.06
N TRP A 10 -12.50 2.01 1.57
CA TRP A 10 -11.10 1.66 1.37
C TRP A 10 -10.41 2.51 0.28
N LYS A 11 -11.12 2.87 -0.80
CA LYS A 11 -10.59 3.75 -1.85
C LYS A 11 -10.34 5.17 -1.33
N GLU A 12 -11.32 5.75 -0.63
CA GLU A 12 -11.22 7.11 -0.09
C GLU A 12 -10.08 7.21 0.93
N THR A 13 -10.04 6.27 1.88
CA THR A 13 -8.97 6.27 2.89
C THR A 13 -7.60 5.92 2.30
N ALA A 14 -7.53 5.23 1.16
CA ALA A 14 -6.27 5.01 0.43
C ALA A 14 -5.80 6.30 -0.25
N GLU A 15 -6.71 7.09 -0.83
CA GLU A 15 -6.38 8.37 -1.45
C GLU A 15 -5.86 9.36 -0.40
N ASP A 16 -6.47 9.43 0.78
CA ASP A 16 -5.99 10.27 1.88
C ASP A 16 -4.54 9.94 2.28
N ASP A 17 -4.22 8.65 2.43
CA ASP A 17 -2.85 8.20 2.72
C ASP A 17 -1.89 8.52 1.57
N TRP A 18 -2.35 8.39 0.32
CA TRP A 18 -1.55 8.70 -0.86
C TRP A 18 -1.18 10.17 -0.91
N LEU A 19 -2.15 11.08 -0.73
CA LEU A 19 -1.92 12.52 -0.70
C LEU A 19 -0.95 12.88 0.43
N ALA A 20 -1.16 12.34 1.63
CA ALA A 20 -0.26 12.55 2.76
C ALA A 20 1.16 12.01 2.49
N SER A 21 1.30 10.91 1.75
CA SER A 21 2.62 10.39 1.33
C SER A 21 3.36 11.39 0.44
N GLN A 22 2.66 12.11 -0.44
CA GLN A 22 3.25 13.13 -1.31
C GLN A 22 3.74 14.34 -0.51
N ASP A 23 2.96 14.81 0.46
CA ASP A 23 3.36 15.91 1.36
C ASP A 23 4.60 15.54 2.18
N LEU A 24 4.67 14.30 2.66
CA LEU A 24 5.85 13.80 3.38
C LEU A 24 7.08 13.69 2.49
N PHE A 25 6.91 13.35 1.21
CA PHE A 25 8.01 13.38 0.25
C PHE A 25 8.56 14.79 0.07
N GLN A 26 7.68 15.78 -0.14
CA GLN A 26 8.07 17.19 -0.31
C GLN A 26 8.81 17.74 0.91
N THR A 27 8.42 17.31 2.12
CA THR A 27 9.06 17.70 3.38
C THR A 27 10.27 16.82 3.76
N LYS A 28 10.73 15.97 2.84
CA LYS A 28 11.90 15.08 2.99
C LYS A 28 11.76 14.05 4.13
N ARG A 29 10.53 13.70 4.49
CA ARG A 29 10.19 12.65 5.47
C ARG A 29 10.01 11.31 4.77
N TYR A 30 11.10 10.81 4.18
CA TYR A 30 11.08 9.67 3.26
C TYR A 30 10.59 8.37 3.88
N LEU A 31 11.01 8.04 5.10
CA LEU A 31 10.55 6.83 5.79
C LEU A 31 9.03 6.84 6.02
N GLN A 32 8.50 7.96 6.51
CA GLN A 32 7.06 8.11 6.76
C GLN A 32 6.27 8.15 5.45
N CYS A 33 6.83 8.78 4.41
CA CYS A 33 6.28 8.76 3.07
C CYS A 33 6.09 7.33 2.54
N LEU A 34 7.14 6.49 2.61
CA LEU A 34 7.07 5.10 2.13
C LEU A 34 6.15 4.21 2.99
N PHE A 35 6.01 4.51 4.28
CA PHE A 35 5.00 3.86 5.11
C PHE A 35 3.58 4.18 4.67
N LEU A 36 3.26 5.44 4.37
CA LEU A 36 1.93 5.81 3.86
C LEU A 36 1.68 5.27 2.44
N ALA A 37 2.72 5.20 1.60
CA ALA A 37 2.63 4.54 0.30
C ALA A 37 2.31 3.03 0.45
N HIS A 38 2.92 2.34 1.42
CA HIS A 38 2.56 0.97 1.77
C HIS A 38 1.09 0.86 2.22
N LEU A 39 0.63 1.73 3.13
CA LEU A 39 -0.76 1.71 3.61
C LEU A 39 -1.78 1.99 2.51
N THR A 40 -1.45 2.89 1.57
CA THR A 40 -2.26 3.16 0.38
C THR A 40 -2.53 1.86 -0.38
N ILE A 41 -1.48 1.09 -0.70
CA ILE A 41 -1.62 -0.18 -1.40
C ILE A 41 -2.33 -1.22 -0.52
N GLU A 42 -2.05 -1.28 0.78
CA GLU A 42 -2.74 -2.19 1.72
C GLU A 42 -4.26 -1.98 1.69
N LYS A 43 -4.70 -0.72 1.74
CA LYS A 43 -6.11 -0.35 1.69
C LYS A 43 -6.75 -0.73 0.35
N LEU A 44 -6.05 -0.53 -0.76
CA LEU A 44 -6.54 -0.98 -2.08
C LEU A 44 -6.59 -2.52 -2.19
N CYS A 45 -5.62 -3.24 -1.63
CA CYS A 45 -5.70 -4.70 -1.53
C CYS A 45 -6.91 -5.15 -0.70
N LYS A 46 -7.25 -4.43 0.37
CA LYS A 46 -8.44 -4.68 1.18
C LYS A 46 -9.74 -4.36 0.42
N ALA A 47 -9.75 -3.33 -0.42
CA ALA A 47 -10.87 -3.04 -1.32
C ALA A 47 -11.10 -4.21 -2.30
N HIS A 48 -10.03 -4.74 -2.90
CA HIS A 48 -10.08 -5.94 -3.75
C HIS A 48 -10.54 -7.18 -2.99
N TRP A 49 -10.04 -7.37 -1.76
CA TRP A 49 -10.48 -8.46 -0.90
C TRP A 49 -11.98 -8.41 -0.66
N VAL A 50 -12.51 -7.25 -0.26
CA VAL A 50 -13.96 -7.08 -0.08
C VAL A 50 -14.67 -7.43 -1.38
N LYS A 51 -14.30 -6.80 -2.50
CA LYS A 51 -14.91 -7.02 -3.83
C LYS A 51 -15.01 -8.51 -4.18
N ASP A 52 -13.95 -9.28 -3.98
CA ASP A 52 -13.84 -10.65 -4.47
C ASP A 52 -14.31 -11.73 -3.48
N ASN A 53 -14.54 -11.39 -2.20
CA ASN A 53 -14.95 -12.36 -1.16
C ASN A 53 -16.41 -12.17 -0.72
N VAL A 54 -16.98 -13.17 -0.04
CA VAL A 54 -18.39 -13.11 0.43
C VAL A 54 -18.55 -12.15 1.62
N ASP A 55 -17.53 -12.02 2.47
CA ASP A 55 -17.51 -11.14 3.63
C ASP A 55 -16.97 -9.74 3.27
N ASP A 56 -17.37 -8.74 4.03
CA ASP A 56 -16.98 -7.34 3.90
C ASP A 56 -15.84 -6.96 4.88
N HIS A 57 -15.36 -7.92 5.70
CA HIS A 57 -14.33 -7.72 6.71
C HIS A 57 -13.00 -8.38 6.30
N PRO A 58 -12.09 -7.65 5.61
CA PRO A 58 -10.80 -8.20 5.23
C PRO A 58 -9.96 -8.57 6.46
N PRO A 59 -9.06 -9.57 6.33
CA PRO A 59 -8.25 -10.03 7.45
C PRO A 59 -7.38 -8.90 8.01
N ARG A 60 -7.17 -8.91 9.33
CA ARG A 60 -6.34 -7.93 10.05
C ARG A 60 -4.85 -8.25 9.90
N ILE A 61 -4.38 -8.24 8.66
CA ILE A 61 -2.98 -8.43 8.27
C ILE A 61 -2.52 -7.27 7.38
N HIS A 62 -1.22 -7.01 7.38
CA HIS A 62 -0.60 -5.91 6.63
C HIS A 62 0.21 -6.39 5.41
N ASN A 63 0.48 -7.70 5.33
CA ASN A 63 1.30 -8.22 4.25
C ASN A 63 0.50 -8.22 2.93
N LEU A 64 0.97 -7.41 1.97
CA LEU A 64 0.27 -7.18 0.71
C LEU A 64 0.12 -8.45 -0.14
N ALA A 65 1.16 -9.30 -0.18
CA ALA A 65 1.12 -10.55 -0.92
C ALA A 65 0.07 -11.51 -0.36
N ARG A 66 -0.02 -11.61 0.97
CA ARG A 66 -1.04 -12.43 1.64
C ARG A 66 -2.46 -11.91 1.45
N LEU A 67 -2.66 -10.59 1.38
CA LEU A 67 -3.96 -10.00 1.07
C LEU A 67 -4.38 -10.36 -0.35
N LEU A 68 -3.51 -10.13 -1.33
CA LEU A 68 -3.81 -10.35 -2.75
C LEU A 68 -3.95 -11.84 -3.12
N ALA A 69 -3.28 -12.74 -2.39
CA ALA A 69 -3.45 -14.18 -2.57
C ALA A 69 -4.91 -14.66 -2.34
N ALA A 70 -5.74 -13.86 -1.66
CA ALA A 70 -7.17 -14.13 -1.45
C ALA A 70 -8.06 -13.24 -2.35
N THR A 71 -7.55 -12.77 -3.48
CA THR A 71 -8.26 -11.94 -4.47
C THR A 71 -8.10 -12.51 -5.88
N ALA A 72 -8.84 -11.99 -6.84
CA ALA A 72 -8.70 -12.31 -8.26
C ALA A 72 -7.60 -11.48 -8.96
N VAL A 73 -6.87 -10.63 -8.24
CA VAL A 73 -5.79 -9.80 -8.79
C VAL A 73 -4.62 -10.69 -9.20
N VAL A 74 -4.22 -10.59 -10.48
CA VAL A 74 -3.03 -11.25 -11.02
C VAL A 74 -1.89 -10.26 -11.10
N LEU A 75 -0.77 -10.57 -10.44
CA LEU A 75 0.40 -9.72 -10.40
C LEU A 75 1.35 -10.04 -11.55
N THR A 76 1.97 -8.99 -12.09
CA THR A 76 3.15 -9.16 -12.95
C THR A 76 4.40 -9.39 -12.09
N PRO A 77 5.47 -9.98 -12.63
CA PRO A 77 6.72 -10.17 -11.89
C PRO A 77 7.28 -8.87 -11.30
N VAL A 78 7.09 -7.74 -11.98
CA VAL A 78 7.50 -6.42 -11.49
C VAL A 78 6.67 -6.00 -10.27
N GLN A 79 5.36 -6.24 -10.28
CA GLN A 79 4.49 -5.92 -9.15
C GLN A 79 4.75 -6.83 -7.94
N GLU A 80 5.13 -8.09 -8.15
CA GLU A 80 5.53 -8.99 -7.06
C GLU A 80 6.77 -8.46 -6.31
N VAL A 81 7.78 -7.99 -7.05
CA VAL A 81 8.97 -7.36 -6.46
C VAL A 81 8.60 -6.09 -5.70
N LEU A 82 7.79 -5.20 -6.31
CA LEU A 82 7.31 -3.97 -5.68
C LEU A 82 6.59 -4.25 -4.35
N ILE A 83 5.73 -5.27 -4.31
CA ILE A 83 5.01 -5.69 -3.10
C ILE A 83 5.98 -6.12 -1.99
N VAL A 84 7.05 -6.85 -2.31
CA VAL A 84 8.07 -7.24 -1.34
C VAL A 84 8.76 -6.02 -0.76
N GLU A 85 9.14 -5.05 -1.60
CA GLU A 85 9.75 -3.80 -1.16
C GLU A 85 8.81 -3.00 -0.23
N LEU A 86 7.55 -2.80 -0.64
CA LEU A 86 6.56 -2.08 0.16
C LEU A 86 6.29 -2.76 1.50
N ASN A 87 6.26 -4.10 1.57
CA ASN A 87 6.14 -4.84 2.84
C ASN A 87 7.32 -4.56 3.81
N GLY A 88 8.48 -4.18 3.28
CA GLY A 88 9.63 -3.72 4.06
C GLY A 88 9.30 -2.46 4.88
N PHE A 89 8.46 -1.59 4.34
CA PHE A 89 8.03 -0.33 4.96
C PHE A 89 6.83 -0.44 5.89
N GLN A 90 6.26 -1.63 6.09
CA GLN A 90 5.29 -1.86 7.14
C GLN A 90 5.96 -1.63 8.52
N MET A 91 5.64 -0.54 9.23
CA MET A 91 6.37 -0.16 10.45
C MET A 91 5.68 -0.57 11.77
N ALA A 92 4.43 -1.02 11.75
CA ALA A 92 3.68 -1.28 12.97
C ALA A 92 4.32 -2.43 13.78
N GLY A 93 4.59 -2.16 15.07
CA GLY A 93 5.16 -3.12 16.01
C GLY A 93 6.66 -3.42 15.83
N ARG A 94 7.39 -2.69 14.98
CA ARG A 94 8.84 -2.90 14.77
C ARG A 94 9.70 -2.07 15.72
N TYR A 95 10.85 -2.62 16.10
CA TYR A 95 11.79 -2.00 17.03
C TYR A 95 12.49 -0.75 16.43
N PRO A 96 12.91 0.23 17.25
CA PRO A 96 13.53 1.48 16.77
C PRO A 96 14.86 1.30 15.99
N ASP A 97 15.61 0.25 16.27
CA ASP A 97 16.83 -0.13 15.55
C ASP A 97 16.54 -0.61 14.12
N TYR A 98 15.44 -1.33 13.92
CA TYR A 98 14.93 -1.66 12.59
C TYR A 98 14.52 -0.40 11.82
N GLN A 99 13.89 0.56 12.49
CA GLN A 99 13.54 1.84 11.84
C GLN A 99 14.78 2.61 11.37
N ARG A 100 15.91 2.52 12.10
CA ARG A 100 17.19 3.14 11.68
C ARG A 100 17.78 2.49 10.42
N SER A 101 17.70 1.16 10.28
CA SER A 101 18.23 0.49 9.08
C SER A 101 17.41 0.82 7.84
N VAL A 102 16.08 0.88 7.97
CA VAL A 102 15.17 1.28 6.88
C VAL A 102 15.32 2.77 6.55
N TYR A 103 15.51 3.63 7.56
CA TYR A 103 15.78 5.05 7.36
C TYR A 103 17.00 5.30 6.47
N ASN A 104 18.07 4.50 6.63
CA ASN A 104 19.28 4.65 5.83
C ASN A 104 19.10 4.24 4.35
N ILE A 105 18.08 3.43 4.04
CA ILE A 105 17.75 3.01 2.67
C ILE A 105 16.84 4.05 1.98
N ALA A 106 15.98 4.72 2.75
CA ALA A 106 15.01 5.71 2.27
C ALA A 106 15.65 7.05 1.87
N THR A 107 16.56 7.01 0.89
CA THR A 107 17.11 8.21 0.24
C THR A 107 16.06 8.89 -0.65
N GLU A 108 16.30 10.14 -1.03
CA GLU A 108 15.39 10.85 -1.94
C GLU A 108 15.21 10.11 -3.28
N ALA A 109 16.31 9.66 -3.89
CA ALA A 109 16.29 8.97 -5.17
C ALA A 109 15.55 7.63 -5.09
N TYR A 110 15.84 6.84 -4.05
CA TYR A 110 15.14 5.58 -3.79
C TYR A 110 13.64 5.80 -3.58
N THR A 111 13.29 6.76 -2.72
CA THR A 111 11.89 7.06 -2.39
C THR A 111 11.13 7.55 -3.61
N ARG A 112 11.74 8.40 -4.44
CA ARG A 112 11.14 8.90 -5.68
C ARG A 112 10.84 7.76 -6.66
N GLN A 113 11.78 6.83 -6.82
CA GLN A 113 11.59 5.67 -7.70
C GLN A 113 10.48 4.77 -7.17
N LEU A 114 10.54 4.42 -5.89
CA LEU A 114 9.54 3.54 -5.28
C LEU A 114 8.13 4.17 -5.30
N LEU A 115 8.00 5.49 -5.10
CA LEU A 115 6.73 6.20 -5.26
C LEU A 115 6.22 6.16 -6.71
N HIS A 116 7.09 6.30 -7.70
CA HIS A 116 6.71 6.21 -9.11
C HIS A 116 6.11 4.83 -9.43
N ASP A 117 6.81 3.77 -9.02
CA ASP A 117 6.36 2.40 -9.24
C ASP A 117 5.08 2.09 -8.44
N THR A 118 4.97 2.64 -7.24
CA THR A 118 3.74 2.57 -6.41
C THR A 118 2.56 3.27 -7.08
N GLU A 119 2.75 4.45 -7.68
CA GLU A 119 1.68 5.17 -8.37
C GLU A 119 1.13 4.36 -9.57
N LEU A 120 2.03 3.77 -10.37
CA LEU A 120 1.63 2.90 -11.48
C LEU A 120 0.81 1.70 -10.99
N PHE A 121 1.24 1.07 -9.89
CA PHE A 121 0.50 -0.05 -9.31
C PHE A 121 -0.84 0.39 -8.69
N ARG A 122 -0.87 1.53 -8.01
CA ARG A 122 -2.08 2.15 -7.45
C ARG A 122 -3.13 2.38 -8.54
N GLN A 123 -2.73 2.97 -9.67
CA GLN A 123 -3.61 3.17 -10.83
C GLN A 123 -4.13 1.85 -11.40
N CYS A 124 -3.28 0.83 -11.49
CA CYS A 124 -3.68 -0.51 -11.94
C CYS A 124 -4.76 -1.12 -11.01
N LEU A 125 -4.55 -1.06 -9.69
CA LEU A 125 -5.53 -1.54 -8.71
C LEU A 125 -6.83 -0.73 -8.76
N LEU A 126 -6.77 0.59 -8.90
CA LEU A 126 -7.95 1.44 -8.98
C LEU A 126 -8.77 1.18 -10.26
N SER A 127 -8.11 0.95 -11.40
CA SER A 127 -8.78 0.70 -12.69
C SER A 127 -9.64 -0.57 -12.70
N THR A 128 -9.42 -1.47 -11.74
CA THR A 128 -10.11 -2.76 -11.63
C THR A 128 -11.11 -2.80 -10.48
N LEU A 129 -11.23 -1.73 -9.69
CA LEU A 129 -12.25 -1.57 -8.66
C LEU A 129 -13.48 -0.84 -9.21
N PRO A 130 -14.69 -1.15 -8.73
CA PRO A 130 -15.90 -0.42 -9.08
C PRO A 130 -15.88 1.04 -8.55
#